data_AF-J2QJ81-F1
#
_entry.id   AF-J2QJ81-F1
#
_cell.length_a   1.000
_cell.length_b   1.000
_cell.length_c   1.000
_cell.angle_alpha   90.00
_cell.angle_beta   90.00
_cell.angle_gamma   90.00
#
_symmetry.space_group_name_H-M   'P 1'
#
loop_
_entity.id
_entity.type
_entity.pdbx_description
1 polymer ?
#
loop_
_entity_poly.entity_id
_entity_poly.type
_entity_poly.pdbx_seq_one_letter_code
_entity_poly.pdbx_strand_id
1 'polypeptide(L)'
;MDITRRDFSFEQLETQLRDQLQRMLGPGGFNHQTDILAITVNRWSHGYAYFSNSLYDDADESEKLMNLARQPVGRVSIANSDAAWSAYAHAAIDEAYRAVGEVG
;
A
#
# COMPACT_ATOMS: atom_id res chain seq x y z
N MET A 1 -6.98 6.40 -20.60
CA MET A 1 -6.21 6.80 -19.40
C MET A 1 -4.76 6.50 -19.69
N ASP A 2 -3.96 7.53 -19.92
CA ASP A 2 -2.54 7.37 -20.27
C ASP A 2 -1.74 7.22 -18.97
N ILE A 3 -1.28 6.01 -18.69
CA ILE A 3 -0.49 5.67 -17.50
C ILE A 3 0.97 6.18 -17.56
N THR A 4 1.37 6.84 -18.65
CA THR A 4 2.74 7.33 -18.85
C THR A 4 2.93 8.79 -18.43
N ARG A 5 1.85 9.52 -18.11
CA ARG A 5 1.92 10.90 -17.65
C ARG A 5 2.48 10.94 -16.22
N ARG A 6 3.72 11.39 -16.06
CA ARG A 6 4.27 11.77 -14.75
C ARG A 6 3.66 13.09 -14.35
N ASP A 7 2.60 13.06 -13.54
CA ASP A 7 1.93 14.30 -13.10
C ASP A 7 2.85 15.25 -12.30
N PHE A 8 3.95 14.72 -11.74
CA PHE A 8 5.04 15.51 -11.14
C PHE A 8 6.43 14.90 -11.44
N SER A 9 7.43 15.75 -11.66
CA SER A 9 8.85 15.36 -11.72
C SER A 9 9.42 15.07 -10.32
N PHE A 10 10.64 14.51 -10.23
CA PHE A 10 11.29 14.32 -8.94
C PHE A 10 11.62 15.67 -8.30
N GLU A 11 12.16 16.61 -9.08
CA GLU A 11 12.57 17.94 -8.63
C GLU A 11 11.38 18.74 -8.07
N GLN A 12 10.21 18.60 -8.69
CA GLN A 12 8.98 19.20 -8.20
C GLN A 12 8.54 18.61 -6.85
N LEU A 13 8.67 17.29 -6.67
CA LEU A 13 8.38 16.64 -5.39
C LEU A 13 9.41 17.02 -4.33
N GLU A 14 10.69 17.02 -4.68
CA GLU A 14 11.79 17.36 -3.78
C GLU A 14 11.62 18.79 -3.25
N THR A 15 11.34 19.75 -4.14
CA THR A 15 11.12 21.15 -3.76
C THR A 15 9.95 21.28 -2.79
N GLN A 16 8.82 20.63 -3.09
CA GLN A 16 7.63 20.69 -2.22
C GLN A 16 7.87 20.02 -0.87
N LEU A 17 8.54 18.86 -0.84
CA LEU A 17 8.90 18.17 0.39
C LEU A 17 9.81 19.02 1.28
N ARG A 18 10.82 19.68 0.70
CA ARG A 18 11.71 20.59 1.43
C ARG A 18 10.95 21.77 2.03
N ASP A 19 10.06 22.40 1.26
CA ASP A 19 9.21 23.51 1.75
C ASP A 19 8.31 23.06 2.92
N GLN A 20 7.60 21.93 2.76
CA GLN A 20 6.69 21.41 3.79
C GLN A 20 7.44 21.06 5.08
N LEU A 21 8.56 20.36 4.98
CA LEU A 21 9.41 20.03 6.13
C LEU A 21 9.95 21.29 6.81
N GLN A 22 10.40 22.29 6.03
CA GLN A 22 10.88 23.55 6.59
C GLN A 22 9.79 24.29 7.36
N ARG A 23 8.56 24.31 6.84
CA ARG A 23 7.43 24.97 7.50
C ARG A 23 7.00 24.27 8.79
N MET A 24 7.02 22.94 8.80
CA MET A 24 6.63 22.13 9.97
C MET A 24 7.70 22.13 11.07
N LEU A 25 8.97 22.01 10.68
CA LEU A 25 10.08 21.73 11.61
C LEU A 25 10.99 22.94 11.84
N GLY A 26 10.92 23.96 10.99
CA GLY A 26 11.76 25.16 11.04
C GLY A 26 11.71 25.91 12.37
N PRO A 27 10.54 26.14 13.00
CA PRO A 27 10.49 26.74 14.34
C PRO A 27 11.26 25.96 15.41
N GLY A 28 11.51 24.66 15.19
CA GLY A 28 12.34 23.81 16.04
C GLY A 28 13.84 23.84 15.71
N GLY A 29 14.28 24.69 14.78
CA GLY A 29 15.68 24.84 14.38
C GLY A 29 16.09 24.01 13.16
N PHE A 30 15.18 23.28 12.53
CA PHE A 30 15.46 22.54 11.29
C PHE A 30 15.75 23.49 10.11
N ASN A 31 16.78 23.16 9.33
CA ASN A 31 17.11 23.83 8.08
C ASN A 31 17.22 22.80 6.94
N HIS A 32 16.23 22.80 6.05
CA HIS A 32 16.17 21.86 4.93
C HIS A 32 17.36 21.94 3.96
N GLN A 33 18.13 23.03 3.97
CA GLN A 33 19.31 23.20 3.11
C GLN A 33 20.52 22.42 3.63
N THR A 34 20.61 22.21 4.95
CA THR A 34 21.77 21.59 5.60
C THR A 34 21.45 20.24 6.23
N ASP A 35 20.20 20.04 6.66
CA ASP A 35 19.84 18.92 7.53
C ASP A 35 19.30 17.71 6.76
N ILE A 36 19.04 17.88 5.46
CA ILE A 36 18.60 16.79 4.57
C ILE A 36 19.81 16.26 3.79
N LEU A 37 20.21 15.04 4.10
CA LEU A 37 21.28 14.34 3.37
C LEU A 37 20.84 13.89 1.97
N ALA A 38 19.65 13.29 1.88
CA ALA A 38 19.10 12.78 0.63
C ALA A 38 17.57 12.63 0.72
N ILE A 39 16.91 12.62 -0.44
CA ILE A 39 15.49 12.30 -0.57
C ILE A 39 15.34 11.18 -1.60
N THR A 40 14.64 10.12 -1.23
CA THR A 40 14.26 9.03 -2.14
C THR A 40 12.73 8.96 -2.18
N VAL A 41 12.17 8.94 -3.39
CA VAL A 41 10.72 8.87 -3.59
C VAL A 41 10.36 7.51 -4.18
N ASN A 42 9.55 6.75 -3.45
CA ASN A 42 8.93 5.53 -3.94
C ASN A 42 7.48 5.82 -4.33
N ARG A 43 7.09 5.56 -5.59
CA ARG A 43 5.72 5.78 -6.07
C ARG A 43 5.02 4.45 -6.25
N TRP A 44 4.06 4.17 -5.37
CA TRP A 44 3.23 2.97 -5.42
C TRP A 44 1.79 3.38 -5.68
N SER A 45 1.34 3.34 -6.94
CA SER A 45 -0.02 3.75 -7.31
C SER A 45 -1.09 2.83 -6.71
N HIS A 46 -0.78 1.54 -6.58
CA HIS A 46 -1.63 0.51 -5.96
C HIS A 46 -0.75 -0.38 -5.06
N GLY A 47 -0.15 0.24 -4.04
CA GLY A 47 0.85 -0.42 -3.18
C GLY A 47 0.29 -1.26 -2.05
N TYR A 48 -1.03 -1.28 -1.88
CA TYR A 48 -1.69 -1.93 -0.75
C TYR A 48 -2.88 -2.75 -1.22
N ALA A 49 -3.10 -3.87 -0.54
CA ALA A 49 -4.31 -4.64 -0.66
C ALA A 49 -5.52 -3.78 -0.27
N TYR A 50 -6.68 -4.10 -0.86
CA TYR A 50 -7.94 -3.50 -0.47
C TYR A 50 -8.27 -3.82 0.99
N PHE A 51 -8.95 -2.92 1.68
CA PHE A 51 -9.57 -3.16 2.98
C PHE A 51 -11.00 -2.60 2.94
N SER A 52 -11.92 -3.24 3.65
CA SER A 52 -13.31 -2.78 3.72
C SER A 52 -13.39 -1.39 4.35
N ASN A 53 -14.06 -0.46 3.67
CA ASN A 53 -14.28 0.89 4.13
C ASN A 53 -15.70 1.02 4.68
N SER A 54 -15.83 1.17 6.00
CA SER A 54 -17.13 1.24 6.68
C SER A 54 -18.03 2.42 6.27
N LEU A 55 -17.53 3.39 5.50
CA LEU A 55 -18.34 4.49 4.97
C LEU A 55 -19.07 4.12 3.67
N TYR A 56 -18.58 3.13 2.91
CA TYR A 56 -19.05 2.83 1.56
C TYR A 56 -19.38 1.36 1.35
N ASP A 57 -18.73 0.47 2.09
CA ASP A 57 -18.86 -0.96 1.92
C ASP A 57 -19.75 -1.57 3.00
N ASP A 58 -20.48 -2.60 2.60
CA ASP A 58 -21.11 -3.53 3.54
C ASP A 58 -20.06 -4.54 4.03
N ALA A 59 -19.93 -4.68 5.34
CA ALA A 59 -18.91 -5.53 5.95
C ALA A 59 -19.17 -7.02 5.67
N ASP A 60 -20.43 -7.44 5.72
CA ASP A 60 -20.80 -8.84 5.48
C ASP A 60 -20.60 -9.21 4.00
N GLU A 61 -20.92 -8.30 3.08
CA GLU A 61 -20.65 -8.45 1.65
C GLU A 61 -19.14 -8.50 1.37
N SER A 62 -18.37 -7.60 1.98
CA SER A 62 -16.91 -7.57 1.87
C SER A 62 -16.29 -8.89 2.32
N GLU A 63 -16.71 -9.42 3.48
CA GLU A 63 -16.22 -10.70 3.99
C GLU A 63 -16.60 -11.86 3.07
N LYS A 64 -17.84 -11.88 2.55
CA LYS A 64 -18.28 -12.90 1.57
C LYS A 64 -17.42 -12.86 0.30
N LEU A 65 -17.16 -11.68 -0.25
CA LEU A 65 -16.35 -11.50 -1.46
C LEU A 65 -14.89 -11.88 -1.24
N MET A 66 -14.30 -11.48 -0.11
CA MET A 66 -12.94 -11.89 0.27
C MET A 66 -12.82 -13.41 0.36
N ASN A 67 -13.75 -14.06 1.07
CA ASN A 67 -13.77 -15.51 1.23
C ASN A 67 -13.97 -16.25 -0.09
N LEU A 68 -14.81 -15.72 -0.98
CA LEU A 68 -15.02 -16.26 -2.32
C LEU A 68 -13.76 -16.10 -3.19
N ALA A 69 -13.14 -14.93 -3.18
CA ALA A 69 -12.00 -14.60 -4.03
C ALA A 69 -10.76 -15.46 -3.74
N ARG A 70 -10.59 -15.90 -2.49
CA ARG A 70 -9.44 -16.72 -2.07
C ARG A 70 -9.63 -18.23 -2.18
N GLN A 71 -10.78 -18.71 -2.66
CA GLN A 71 -11.03 -20.14 -2.82
C GLN A 71 -10.05 -20.78 -3.84
N PRO A 72 -9.58 -22.02 -3.59
CA PRO A 72 -8.78 -22.74 -4.57
C PRO A 72 -9.52 -22.99 -5.88
N VAL A 73 -8.77 -22.97 -6.98
CA VAL A 73 -9.26 -23.38 -8.32
C VAL A 73 -8.40 -24.55 -8.81
N GLY A 74 -8.95 -25.77 -8.70
CA GLY A 74 -8.22 -26.99 -9.03
C GLY A 74 -6.99 -27.16 -8.13
N ARG A 75 -5.79 -27.11 -8.72
CA ARG A 75 -4.49 -27.22 -8.01
C ARG A 75 -3.84 -25.86 -7.72
N VAL A 76 -4.59 -24.77 -7.82
CA VAL A 76 -4.09 -23.41 -7.62
C VAL A 76 -4.77 -22.81 -6.39
N SER A 77 -3.97 -22.33 -5.43
CA SER A 77 -4.42 -21.54 -4.27
C SER A 77 -3.75 -20.17 -4.27
N ILE A 78 -4.47 -19.13 -3.82
CA ILE A 78 -4.01 -17.73 -3.76
C ILE A 78 -3.58 -17.42 -2.32
N ALA A 79 -2.38 -16.85 -2.14
CA ALA A 79 -1.68 -16.83 -0.87
C ALA A 79 -1.07 -15.47 -0.46
N ASN A 80 -1.38 -14.39 -1.18
CA ASN A 80 -0.84 -13.06 -0.88
C ASN A 80 -1.70 -12.34 0.18
N SER A 81 -1.27 -11.13 0.56
CA SER A 81 -2.01 -10.30 1.52
C SER A 81 -3.38 -9.83 0.99
N ASP A 82 -3.55 -9.75 -0.33
CA ASP A 82 -4.85 -9.48 -0.97
C ASP A 82 -5.87 -10.58 -0.72
N ALA A 83 -5.47 -11.82 -0.43
CA ALA A 83 -6.39 -12.88 -0.02
C ALA A 83 -7.05 -12.60 1.34
N ALA A 84 -6.43 -11.78 2.18
CA ALA A 84 -6.95 -11.35 3.49
C ALA A 84 -7.51 -9.92 3.51
N TRP A 85 -7.53 -9.23 2.36
CA TRP A 85 -7.92 -7.82 2.28
C TRP A 85 -7.20 -6.96 3.34
N SER A 86 -5.89 -7.18 3.45
CA SER A 86 -5.05 -6.54 4.45
C SER A 86 -3.70 -6.18 3.86
N ALA A 87 -3.25 -4.94 4.10
CA ALA A 87 -2.00 -4.40 3.60
C ALA A 87 -0.74 -4.90 4.35
N TYR A 88 -0.92 -5.72 5.39
CA TYR A 88 0.15 -6.00 6.34
C TYR A 88 0.91 -7.30 6.03
N ALA A 89 2.20 -7.29 6.36
CA ALA A 89 3.08 -8.42 6.13
C ALA A 89 2.64 -9.71 6.85
N HIS A 90 2.09 -9.60 8.07
CA HIS A 90 1.60 -10.78 8.79
C HIS A 90 0.45 -11.47 8.05
N ALA A 91 -0.45 -10.71 7.41
CA ALA A 91 -1.53 -11.26 6.62
C ALA A 91 -1.02 -12.07 5.42
N ALA A 92 0.04 -11.60 4.74
CA ALA A 92 0.68 -12.39 3.68
C ALA A 92 1.23 -13.73 4.21
N ILE A 93 1.79 -13.74 5.42
CA ILE A 93 2.34 -14.94 6.05
C ILE A 93 1.22 -15.92 6.43
N ASP A 94 0.14 -15.41 7.01
CA ASP A 94 -1.01 -16.21 7.43
C ASP A 94 -1.72 -16.84 6.21
N GLU A 95 -1.90 -16.08 5.13
CA GLU A 95 -2.50 -16.58 3.89
C GLU A 95 -1.57 -17.57 3.17
N ALA A 96 -0.24 -17.41 3.27
CA ALA A 96 0.71 -18.41 2.81
C ALA A 96 0.59 -19.72 3.60
N TYR A 97 0.48 -19.64 4.93
CA TYR A 97 0.27 -20.81 5.77
C TYR A 97 -1.05 -21.53 5.44
N ARG A 98 -2.14 -20.78 5.26
CA ARG A 98 -3.44 -21.33 4.81
C ARG A 98 -3.30 -22.05 3.47
N ALA A 99 -2.75 -21.38 2.46
CA ALA A 99 -2.70 -21.89 1.09
C ALA A 99 -1.89 -23.20 0.97
N VAL A 100 -0.82 -23.36 1.75
CA VAL A 100 -0.05 -24.63 1.79
C VAL A 100 -0.92 -25.80 2.25
N GLY A 101 -1.88 -25.58 3.14
CA GLY A 101 -2.83 -26.61 3.59
C GLY A 101 -3.90 -26.96 2.56
N GLU A 102 -4.11 -26.13 1.53
CA GLU A 102 -5.11 -26.34 0.47
C GLU A 102 -4.53 -27.04 -0.75
N VAL A 103 -3.22 -27.00 -0.94
CA VAL A 103 -2.53 -27.68 -2.04
C VAL A 103 -2.18 -29.12 -1.63
N GLY A 104 -3.06 -30.07 -1.99
CA GLY A 104 -2.90 -31.52 -1.76
C GLY A 104 -3.43 -32.35 -2.93
#